data_AF-A0A2H0XBZ1-F1
#
_entry.id   AF-A0A2H0XBZ1-F1
#
_cell.length_a   1.000
_cell.length_b   1.000
_cell.length_c   1.000
_cell.angle_alpha   90.00
_cell.angle_beta   90.00
_cell.angle_gamma   90.00
#
_symmetry.space_group_name_H-M   'P 1'
#
loop_
_entity.id
_entity.type
_entity.pdbx_description
1 polymer ?
#
loop_
_entity_poly.entity_id
_entity_poly.type
_entity_poly.pdbx_seq_one_letter_code
_entity_poly.pdbx_strand_id
1 'polypeptide(L)'
;MYFTDKLATLFAVEKLKNLKRQLKLTDSYEFKYHRSKEYVKEAFFKVAKNMDCKFFSLVIKKNSIDPTLNYGECLGYLLNHTRNCLVSDTSSLLIIIDGEGSDRYLNDIKKTLKKSVSDAHTEIRYSNSKNDELIQIADMISGLVYEMEGGTSKNNGKQALYTKIRRFYRGLTRNAV
;
A
#
# COMPACT_ATOMS: atom_id res chain seq x y z
N MET A 1 -2.28 2.92 0.61
CA MET A 1 -3.54 3.04 1.38
C MET A 1 -3.31 4.00 2.53
N TYR A 2 -4.27 4.85 2.86
CA TYR A 2 -4.17 5.84 3.94
C TYR A 2 -5.45 5.84 4.78
N PHE A 3 -5.28 5.76 6.10
CA PHE A 3 -6.34 5.91 7.11
C PHE A 3 -6.15 7.24 7.81
N THR A 4 -7.25 7.96 8.05
CA THR A 4 -7.23 9.25 8.76
C THR A 4 -7.04 9.09 10.26
N ASP A 5 -7.43 7.95 10.81
CA ASP A 5 -7.34 7.68 12.24
C ASP A 5 -7.13 6.19 12.56
N LYS A 6 -6.79 5.92 13.82
CA LYS A 6 -6.51 4.58 14.33
C LYS A 6 -7.76 3.69 14.40
N LEU A 7 -8.95 4.24 14.64
CA LEU A 7 -10.18 3.46 14.72
C LEU A 7 -10.54 2.89 13.34
N ALA A 8 -10.44 3.69 12.29
CA ALA A 8 -10.64 3.24 10.91
C ALA A 8 -9.69 2.07 10.54
N THR A 9 -8.45 2.12 11.03
CA THR A 9 -7.47 1.04 10.87
C THR A 9 -7.92 -0.25 11.58
N LEU A 10 -8.36 -0.15 12.84
CA LEU A 10 -8.85 -1.30 13.62
C LEU A 10 -10.08 -1.95 12.97
N PHE A 11 -11.04 -1.14 12.51
CA PHE A 11 -12.23 -1.64 11.83
C PHE A 11 -11.89 -2.34 10.51
N ALA A 12 -10.90 -1.86 9.76
CA ALA A 12 -10.45 -2.54 8.53
C ALA A 12 -9.85 -3.93 8.85
N VAL A 13 -9.02 -4.03 9.89
CA VAL A 13 -8.45 -5.30 10.36
C VAL A 13 -9.57 -6.26 10.80
N GLU A 14 -10.54 -5.78 11.57
CA GLU A 14 -11.66 -6.59 12.03
C GLU A 14 -12.55 -7.08 10.88
N LYS A 15 -12.86 -6.22 9.90
CA LYS A 15 -13.58 -6.61 8.68
C LYS A 15 -12.87 -7.75 7.95
N LEU A 16 -11.55 -7.73 7.89
CA LEU A 16 -10.77 -8.78 7.23
C LEU A 16 -10.78 -10.10 8.01
N LYS A 17 -10.69 -10.05 9.33
CA LYS A 17 -10.83 -11.24 10.20
C LYS A 17 -12.23 -11.85 10.08
N ASN A 18 -13.28 -11.03 10.05
CA ASN A 18 -14.64 -11.50 9.86
C ASN A 18 -14.85 -12.13 8.47
N LEU A 19 -14.22 -11.57 7.42
CA LEU A 19 -14.23 -12.16 6.09
C LEU A 19 -13.62 -13.57 6.06
N LYS A 20 -12.49 -13.81 6.76
CA LYS A 20 -11.90 -15.16 6.87
C LYS A 20 -12.92 -16.17 7.41
N ARG A 21 -13.60 -15.81 8.50
CA ARG A 21 -14.63 -16.64 9.13
C ARG A 21 -15.82 -16.91 8.20
N GLN A 22 -16.32 -15.88 7.52
CA GLN A 22 -17.42 -15.99 6.55
C GLN A 22 -17.09 -16.94 5.40
N LEU A 23 -15.84 -16.92 4.94
CA LEU A 23 -15.34 -17.79 3.87
C LEU A 23 -14.88 -19.17 4.38
N LYS A 24 -15.02 -19.46 5.68
CA LYS A 24 -14.53 -20.68 6.34
C LYS A 24 -13.05 -20.93 6.10
N LEU A 25 -12.26 -19.85 6.05
CA LEU A 25 -10.81 -19.89 5.95
C LEU A 25 -10.20 -19.98 7.35
N THR A 26 -9.00 -20.53 7.46
CA THR A 26 -8.27 -20.58 8.74
C THR A 26 -7.89 -19.17 9.20
N ASP A 27 -7.72 -18.96 10.50
CA ASP A 27 -7.26 -17.66 11.01
C ASP A 27 -5.88 -17.28 10.46
N SER A 28 -5.04 -18.29 10.22
CA SER A 28 -3.72 -18.21 9.57
C SER A 28 -3.78 -17.97 8.06
N TYR A 29 -4.96 -17.96 7.44
CA TYR A 29 -5.09 -17.69 6.02
C TYR A 29 -4.56 -16.29 5.70
N GLU A 30 -3.75 -16.20 4.67
CA GLU A 30 -3.12 -14.97 4.22
C GLU A 30 -3.73 -14.59 2.88
N PHE A 31 -4.41 -13.45 2.82
CA PHE A 31 -4.89 -12.92 1.54
C PHE A 31 -3.68 -12.46 0.72
N LYS A 32 -3.44 -13.14 -0.41
CA LYS A 32 -2.47 -12.72 -1.42
C LYS A 32 -3.12 -12.72 -2.78
N TYR A 33 -2.96 -11.63 -3.51
CA TYR A 33 -3.65 -11.44 -4.78
C TYR A 33 -3.42 -12.61 -5.75
N HIS A 34 -2.17 -13.06 -5.90
CA HIS A 34 -1.83 -14.13 -6.84
C HIS A 34 -2.11 -15.54 -6.33
N ARG A 35 -2.31 -15.74 -5.01
CA ARG A 35 -2.55 -17.06 -4.40
C ARG A 35 -3.99 -17.31 -4.01
N SER A 36 -4.78 -16.24 -3.87
CA SER A 36 -6.20 -16.35 -3.53
C SER A 36 -7.02 -16.82 -4.75
N LYS A 37 -7.98 -17.71 -4.51
CA LYS A 37 -8.96 -18.14 -5.51
C LYS A 37 -9.86 -16.96 -5.90
N GLU A 38 -10.40 -16.94 -7.11
CA GLU A 38 -11.18 -15.79 -7.62
C GLU A 38 -12.35 -15.42 -6.69
N TYR A 39 -13.12 -16.39 -6.18
CA TYR A 39 -14.22 -16.11 -5.24
C TYR A 39 -13.75 -15.43 -3.94
N VAL A 40 -12.52 -15.73 -3.49
CA VAL A 40 -11.90 -15.08 -2.32
C VAL A 40 -11.56 -13.64 -2.66
N LYS A 41 -10.99 -13.38 -3.84
CA LYS A 41 -10.68 -12.02 -4.31
C LYS A 41 -11.94 -11.18 -4.43
N GLU A 42 -13.00 -11.73 -5.01
CA GLU A 42 -14.29 -11.02 -5.15
C GLU A 42 -14.89 -10.65 -3.80
N ALA A 43 -14.93 -11.60 -2.86
CA ALA A 43 -15.43 -11.35 -1.52
C ALA A 43 -14.56 -10.31 -0.79
N PHE A 44 -13.24 -10.40 -0.94
CA PHE A 44 -12.30 -9.41 -0.43
C PHE A 44 -12.58 -8.01 -0.98
N PHE A 45 -12.71 -7.83 -2.30
CA PHE A 45 -12.89 -6.51 -2.89
C PHE A 45 -14.26 -5.90 -2.58
N LYS A 46 -15.30 -6.72 -2.38
CA LYS A 46 -16.59 -6.27 -1.85
C LYS A 46 -16.45 -5.66 -0.45
N VAL A 47 -15.65 -6.26 0.43
CA VAL A 47 -15.38 -5.74 1.77
C VAL A 47 -14.49 -4.50 1.72
N ALA A 48 -13.39 -4.55 0.96
CA ALA A 48 -12.42 -3.46 0.83
C ALA A 48 -13.05 -2.16 0.29
N LYS A 49 -13.99 -2.26 -0.66
CA LYS A 49 -14.71 -1.11 -1.23
C LYS A 49 -15.44 -0.24 -0.18
N ASN A 50 -15.78 -0.84 0.95
CA ASN A 50 -16.54 -0.23 2.05
C ASN A 50 -15.65 0.02 3.29
N MET A 51 -14.33 -0.03 3.15
CA MET A 51 -13.41 0.42 4.20
C MET A 51 -13.34 1.94 4.22
N ASP A 52 -13.23 2.51 5.41
CA ASP A 52 -13.05 3.95 5.59
C ASP A 52 -11.57 4.30 5.43
N CYS A 53 -11.11 4.26 4.19
CA CYS A 53 -9.73 4.59 3.84
C CYS A 53 -9.62 5.07 2.41
N LYS A 54 -8.52 5.77 2.13
CA LYS A 54 -8.17 6.20 0.77
C LYS A 54 -7.22 5.18 0.15
N PHE A 55 -7.65 4.56 -0.92
CA PHE A 55 -6.78 3.75 -1.77
C PHE A 55 -6.08 4.61 -2.80
N PHE A 56 -4.79 4.40 -2.93
CA PHE A 56 -3.97 5.02 -3.95
C PHE A 56 -2.87 4.05 -4.37
N SER A 57 -2.38 4.22 -5.59
CA SER A 57 -1.25 3.46 -6.11
C SER A 57 -0.32 4.36 -6.91
N LEU A 58 0.97 4.11 -6.77
CA LEU A 58 2.02 4.74 -7.53
C LEU A 58 2.62 3.71 -8.47
N VAL A 59 2.42 3.90 -9.77
CA VAL A 59 2.90 3.00 -10.82
C VAL A 59 4.19 3.56 -11.41
N ILE A 60 5.25 2.76 -11.31
CA ILE A 60 6.60 3.16 -11.73
C ILE A 60 7.04 2.24 -12.86
N LYS A 61 7.50 2.83 -13.96
CA LYS A 61 8.20 2.07 -15.01
C LYS A 61 9.62 1.80 -14.52
N LYS A 62 9.99 0.53 -14.29
CA LYS A 62 11.34 0.17 -13.79
C LYS A 62 12.47 0.79 -14.61
N ASN A 63 12.32 0.83 -15.93
CA ASN A 63 13.32 1.40 -16.85
C ASN A 63 13.46 2.93 -16.76
N SER A 64 12.60 3.60 -15.99
CA SER A 64 12.65 5.05 -15.74
C SER A 64 13.19 5.39 -14.36
N ILE A 65 13.69 4.40 -13.62
CA ILE A 65 14.37 4.60 -12.34
C ILE A 65 15.84 4.90 -12.64
N ASP A 66 16.34 6.00 -12.10
CA ASP A 66 17.76 6.36 -12.14
C ASP A 66 18.58 5.21 -11.52
N PRO A 67 19.48 4.57 -12.29
CA PRO A 67 20.24 3.40 -11.83
C PRO A 67 21.23 3.73 -10.72
N THR A 68 21.49 5.02 -10.45
CA THR A 68 22.37 5.47 -9.36
C THR A 68 21.68 5.51 -8.00
N LEU A 69 20.34 5.41 -7.97
CA LEU A 69 19.58 5.41 -6.73
C LEU A 69 19.60 4.02 -6.09
N ASN A 70 19.88 3.98 -4.80
CA ASN A 70 19.70 2.75 -4.04
C ASN A 70 18.22 2.53 -3.67
N TYR A 71 17.90 1.34 -3.17
CA TYR A 71 16.53 0.95 -2.82
C TYR A 71 15.88 1.88 -1.77
N GLY A 72 16.64 2.26 -0.74
CA GLY A 72 16.16 3.15 0.33
C GLY A 72 15.87 4.56 -0.18
N GLU A 73 16.71 5.09 -1.06
CA GLU A 73 16.50 6.39 -1.72
C GLU A 73 15.27 6.36 -2.62
N CYS A 74 15.13 5.32 -3.46
CA CYS A 74 13.96 5.12 -4.29
C CYS A 74 12.69 5.12 -3.43
N LEU A 75 12.66 4.31 -2.37
CA LEU A 75 11.50 4.19 -1.49
C LEU A 75 11.22 5.51 -0.76
N GLY A 76 12.26 6.20 -0.29
CA GLY A 76 12.14 7.53 0.34
C GLY A 76 11.47 8.55 -0.57
N TYR A 77 11.87 8.62 -1.85
CA TYR A 77 11.25 9.53 -2.82
C TYR A 77 9.79 9.19 -3.10
N LEU A 78 9.48 7.89 -3.25
CA LEU A 78 8.11 7.44 -3.47
C LEU A 78 7.20 7.77 -2.30
N LEU A 79 7.69 7.56 -1.08
CA LEU A 79 6.96 7.90 0.15
C LEU A 79 6.78 9.42 0.28
N ASN A 80 7.79 10.22 -0.06
CA ASN A 80 7.69 11.67 -0.05
C ASN A 80 6.63 12.17 -1.06
N HIS A 81 6.66 11.66 -2.29
CA HIS A 81 5.67 12.01 -3.31
C HIS A 81 4.26 11.62 -2.85
N THR A 82 4.11 10.40 -2.35
CA THR A 82 2.85 9.87 -1.83
C THR A 82 2.30 10.78 -0.73
N ARG A 83 3.16 11.19 0.22
CA ARG A 83 2.78 12.10 1.29
C ARG A 83 2.30 13.44 0.75
N ASN A 84 3.06 14.09 -0.12
CA ASN A 84 2.70 15.39 -0.71
C ASN A 84 1.37 15.33 -1.49
N CYS A 85 1.04 14.19 -2.10
CA CYS A 85 -0.20 14.03 -2.84
C CYS A 85 -1.43 13.72 -1.99
N LEU A 86 -1.26 13.27 -0.74
CA LEU A 86 -2.33 12.66 0.05
C LEU A 86 -2.52 13.27 1.43
N VAL A 87 -1.48 13.89 1.97
CA VAL A 87 -1.40 14.29 3.37
C VAL A 87 -1.11 15.78 3.42
N SER A 88 -2.18 16.58 3.47
CA SER A 88 -2.11 17.97 3.92
C SER A 88 -2.20 17.94 5.45
N ASP A 89 -1.12 18.31 6.15
CA ASP A 89 -1.07 18.50 7.60
C ASP A 89 -1.35 17.27 8.50
N THR A 90 -0.43 16.30 8.53
CA THR A 90 -0.37 15.38 9.67
C THR A 90 0.89 15.62 10.49
N SER A 91 0.69 15.84 11.79
CA SER A 91 1.76 15.92 12.80
C SER A 91 2.49 14.58 13.02
N SER A 92 1.84 13.46 12.69
CA SER A 92 2.43 12.12 12.79
C SER A 92 1.99 11.18 11.67
N LEU A 93 2.90 10.31 11.24
CA LEU A 93 2.68 9.33 10.18
C LEU A 93 3.31 7.99 10.57
N LEU A 94 2.53 6.91 10.43
CA LEU A 94 3.04 5.54 10.52
C LEU A 94 3.13 4.93 9.12
N ILE A 95 4.33 4.53 8.72
CA ILE A 95 4.60 3.84 7.46
C ILE A 95 4.94 2.38 7.78
N ILE A 96 4.14 1.46 7.24
CA ILE A 96 4.38 0.02 7.35
C ILE A 96 4.79 -0.49 5.97
N ILE A 97 5.95 -1.14 5.90
CA ILE A 97 6.51 -1.67 4.64
C ILE A 97 6.48 -3.21 4.71
N ASP A 98 5.98 -3.86 3.66
CA ASP A 98 6.02 -5.33 3.55
C ASP A 98 7.45 -5.82 3.34
N GLY A 99 7.82 -6.86 4.09
CA GLY A 99 9.09 -7.55 3.96
C GLY A 99 10.03 -7.33 5.14
N GLU A 100 11.31 -7.55 4.88
CA GLU A 100 12.40 -7.39 5.83
C GLU A 100 13.41 -6.41 5.25
N GLY A 101 13.96 -5.54 6.09
CA GLY A 101 15.01 -4.63 5.66
C GLY A 101 15.96 -4.29 6.80
N SER A 102 17.17 -3.91 6.42
CA SER A 102 18.20 -3.47 7.36
C SER A 102 17.90 -2.07 7.91
N ASP A 103 18.42 -1.78 9.10
CA ASP A 103 18.38 -0.44 9.69
C ASP A 103 18.98 0.62 8.75
N ARG A 104 19.95 0.22 7.91
CA ARG A 104 20.53 1.09 6.88
C ARG A 104 19.45 1.60 5.91
N TYR A 105 18.57 0.73 5.41
CA TYR A 105 17.50 1.15 4.50
C TYR A 105 16.50 2.07 5.19
N LEU A 106 16.13 1.78 6.45
CA LEU A 106 15.26 2.67 7.23
C LEU A 106 15.89 4.05 7.43
N ASN A 107 17.19 4.11 7.67
CA ASN A 107 17.92 5.35 7.82
C ASN A 107 17.96 6.17 6.52
N ASP A 108 18.15 5.52 5.37
CA ASP A 108 18.12 6.18 4.06
C ASP A 108 16.73 6.75 3.74
N ILE A 109 15.66 6.01 4.06
CA ILE A 109 14.27 6.47 3.92
C ILE A 109 14.03 7.66 4.85
N LYS A 110 14.37 7.55 6.13
CA LYS A 110 14.21 8.63 7.12
C LYS A 110 14.97 9.89 6.72
N LYS A 111 16.21 9.75 6.22
CA LYS A 111 17.02 10.87 5.74
C LYS A 111 16.34 11.57 4.57
N THR A 112 15.77 10.81 3.64
CA THR A 112 15.05 11.34 2.48
C THR A 112 13.78 12.08 2.91
N LEU A 113 13.00 11.51 3.83
CA LEU A 113 11.77 12.11 4.35
C LEU A 113 12.00 13.34 5.24
N LYS A 114 13.13 13.39 5.98
CA LYS A 114 13.50 14.57 6.78
C LYS A 114 13.90 15.77 5.92
N LYS A 115 14.55 15.53 4.77
CA LYS A 115 14.95 16.62 3.87
C LYS A 115 13.75 17.35 3.28
N SER A 116 12.62 16.68 3.15
CA SER A 116 11.42 17.26 2.58
C SER A 116 10.50 17.92 3.59
N VAL A 117 10.65 17.67 4.91
CA VAL A 117 9.72 18.19 5.93
C VAL A 117 10.39 18.40 7.29
N SER A 118 10.18 19.57 7.92
CA SER A 118 10.76 19.95 9.21
C SER A 118 10.08 19.34 10.45
N ASP A 119 8.76 19.08 10.45
CA ASP A 119 8.01 19.00 11.72
C ASP A 119 7.09 17.78 11.96
N ALA A 120 7.10 16.74 11.11
CA ALA A 120 6.23 15.57 11.31
C ALA A 120 6.96 14.36 11.91
N HIS A 121 6.41 13.80 12.99
CA HIS A 121 6.90 12.55 13.58
C HIS A 121 6.56 11.37 12.67
N THR A 122 7.56 10.84 11.95
CA THR A 122 7.38 9.70 11.05
C THR A 122 7.95 8.43 11.67
N GLU A 123 7.08 7.50 12.02
CA GLU A 123 7.45 6.13 12.38
C GLU A 123 7.45 5.26 11.14
N ILE A 124 8.50 4.45 10.97
CA ILE A 124 8.65 3.52 9.84
C ILE A 124 9.02 2.17 10.42
N ARG A 125 8.27 1.14 10.04
CA ARG A 125 8.55 -0.24 10.44
C ARG A 125 8.31 -1.22 9.30
N TYR A 126 9.06 -2.31 9.32
CA TYR A 126 8.80 -3.47 8.50
C TYR A 126 7.75 -4.36 9.16
N SER A 127 6.97 -5.06 8.34
CA SER A 127 5.98 -6.02 8.80
C SER A 127 5.87 -7.18 7.81
N ASN A 128 5.55 -8.36 8.34
CA ASN A 128 5.33 -9.56 7.54
C ASN A 128 3.84 -9.74 7.27
N SER A 129 3.46 -9.81 5.99
CA SER A 129 2.10 -10.05 5.52
C SER A 129 1.38 -11.20 6.23
N LYS A 130 2.08 -12.27 6.65
CA LYS A 130 1.47 -13.41 7.36
C LYS A 130 0.74 -13.02 8.65
N ASN A 131 1.22 -11.97 9.33
CA ASN A 131 0.71 -11.53 10.63
C ASN A 131 0.14 -10.11 10.63
N ASP A 132 -0.02 -9.48 9.44
CA ASP A 132 -0.45 -8.09 9.33
C ASP A 132 -1.52 -7.92 8.25
N GLU A 133 -2.78 -7.76 8.68
CA GLU A 133 -3.90 -7.58 7.77
C GLU A 133 -3.80 -6.31 6.92
N LEU A 134 -3.12 -5.25 7.37
CA LEU A 134 -2.95 -4.02 6.58
C LEU A 134 -2.04 -4.25 5.39
N ILE A 135 -0.99 -5.04 5.60
CA ILE A 135 -0.10 -5.46 4.50
C ILE A 135 -0.85 -6.39 3.55
N GLN A 136 -1.65 -7.34 4.04
CA GLN A 136 -2.48 -8.18 3.16
C GLN A 136 -3.46 -7.34 2.33
N ILE A 137 -4.04 -6.27 2.91
CA ILE A 137 -4.86 -5.33 2.14
C ILE A 137 -4.03 -4.65 1.06
N ALA A 138 -2.83 -4.18 1.39
CA ALA A 138 -1.93 -3.55 0.42
C ALA A 138 -1.57 -4.50 -0.73
N ASP A 139 -1.28 -5.78 -0.47
CA ASP A 139 -1.00 -6.81 -1.49
C ASP A 139 -2.20 -7.06 -2.41
N MET A 140 -3.40 -7.23 -1.84
CA MET A 140 -4.61 -7.44 -2.62
C MET A 140 -4.93 -6.25 -3.53
N ILE A 141 -4.73 -5.03 -3.04
CA ILE A 141 -4.95 -3.80 -3.82
C ILE A 141 -3.87 -3.61 -4.90
N SER A 142 -2.60 -3.87 -4.59
CA SER A 142 -1.51 -3.72 -5.55
C SER A 142 -1.63 -4.73 -6.70
N GLY A 143 -1.98 -5.97 -6.39
CA GLY A 143 -2.22 -7.01 -7.40
C GLY A 143 -3.44 -6.72 -8.26
N LEU A 144 -4.50 -6.14 -7.69
CA LEU A 144 -5.64 -5.62 -8.47
C LEU A 144 -5.18 -4.54 -9.45
N VAL A 145 -4.44 -3.53 -8.99
CA VAL A 145 -3.95 -2.46 -9.88
C VAL A 145 -3.09 -3.05 -10.99
N TYR A 146 -2.18 -3.97 -10.69
CA TYR A 146 -1.35 -4.64 -11.68
C TYR A 146 -2.16 -5.39 -12.75
N GLU A 147 -3.15 -6.18 -12.34
CA GLU A 147 -4.05 -6.89 -13.27
C GLU A 147 -4.78 -5.91 -14.20
N MET A 148 -5.31 -4.82 -13.64
CA MET A 148 -6.11 -3.84 -14.39
C MET A 148 -5.27 -3.02 -15.37
N GLU A 149 -4.06 -2.60 -14.98
CA GLU A 149 -3.12 -1.89 -15.86
C GLU A 149 -2.59 -2.81 -16.98
N GLY A 150 -2.56 -4.13 -16.75
CA GLY A 150 -2.23 -5.13 -17.77
C GLY A 150 -3.36 -5.44 -18.76
N GLY A 151 -4.56 -4.88 -18.58
CA GLY A 151 -5.69 -5.04 -19.50
C GLY A 151 -6.38 -6.41 -19.45
N THR A 152 -6.14 -7.22 -18.42
CA THR A 152 -6.57 -8.63 -18.38
C THR A 152 -7.90 -8.88 -17.66
N SER A 153 -8.50 -7.90 -16.97
CA SER A 153 -9.68 -8.13 -16.13
C SER A 153 -11.00 -7.68 -16.77
N LYS A 154 -12.03 -8.55 -16.72
CA LYS A 154 -13.42 -8.28 -17.12
C LYS A 154 -14.42 -8.37 -15.95
N ASN A 155 -13.96 -8.29 -14.69
CA ASN A 155 -14.82 -8.49 -13.51
C ASN A 155 -15.39 -7.17 -12.96
N ASN A 156 -16.73 -7.04 -12.93
CA ASN A 156 -17.45 -5.85 -12.47
C ASN A 156 -17.13 -5.43 -11.02
N GLY A 157 -16.86 -6.39 -10.12
CA GLY A 157 -16.53 -6.10 -8.73
C GLY A 157 -15.14 -5.49 -8.55
N LYS A 158 -14.16 -6.02 -9.28
CA LYS A 158 -12.79 -5.51 -9.35
C LYS A 158 -12.76 -4.10 -9.94
N GLN A 159 -13.50 -3.88 -11.03
CA GLN A 159 -13.63 -2.58 -11.68
C GLN A 159 -14.15 -1.49 -10.72
N ALA A 160 -15.18 -1.79 -9.93
CA ALA A 160 -15.79 -0.82 -9.03
C ALA A 160 -14.88 -0.37 -7.87
N LEU A 161 -13.98 -1.24 -7.40
CA LEU A 161 -12.96 -0.84 -6.44
C LEU A 161 -11.83 -0.08 -7.16
N TYR A 162 -11.40 -0.58 -8.31
CA TYR A 162 -10.33 0.01 -9.09
C TYR A 162 -10.60 1.48 -9.46
N THR A 163 -11.84 1.83 -9.80
CA THR A 163 -12.22 3.24 -10.08
C THR A 163 -12.13 4.16 -8.86
N LYS A 164 -12.18 3.63 -7.64
CA LYS A 164 -11.95 4.39 -6.40
C LYS A 164 -10.47 4.57 -6.07
N ILE A 165 -9.56 3.83 -6.72
CA ILE A 165 -8.13 3.93 -6.45
C ILE A 165 -7.59 5.15 -7.19
N ARG A 166 -7.06 6.12 -6.42
CA ARG A 166 -6.33 7.25 -7.01
C ARG A 166 -4.97 6.78 -7.53
N ARG A 167 -4.74 6.91 -8.82
CA ARG A 167 -3.53 6.42 -9.49
C ARG A 167 -2.59 7.55 -9.86
N PHE A 168 -1.30 7.34 -9.65
CA PHE A 168 -0.22 8.24 -10.04
C PHE A 168 0.80 7.46 -10.87
N TYR A 169 1.27 8.04 -11.97
CA TYR A 169 2.29 7.44 -12.84
C TYR A 169 3.55 8.30 -12.81
N ARG A 170 4.70 7.72 -12.52
CA ARG A 170 5.96 8.48 -12.41
C ARG A 170 7.18 7.68 -12.88
N GLY A 171 8.13 8.42 -13.44
CA GLY A 171 9.54 8.01 -13.47
C GLY A 171 10.27 8.58 -12.25
N LEU A 172 11.34 7.91 -11.83
CA LEU A 172 12.16 8.32 -10.69
C LEU A 172 13.52 8.81 -11.21
N THR A 173 13.68 10.12 -11.34
CA THR A 173 14.96 10.74 -11.70
C THR A 173 15.45 11.62 -10.55
N ARG A 174 16.78 11.74 -10.37
CA ARG A 174 17.36 12.64 -9.35
C ARG A 174 16.87 14.09 -9.42
N ASN A 175 16.51 14.56 -10.62
CA ASN A 175 16.05 15.94 -10.85
C ASN A 175 14.53 16.12 -10.70
N ALA A 176 13.77 15.05 -10.47
CA ALA A 176 12.33 15.09 -10.21
C ALA A 176 12.00 15.15 -8.70
N VAL A 177 13.03 15.40 -7.87
CA VAL A 177 13.04 15.37 -6.40
C VAL A 177 13.03 16.78 -5.85
#